data_AF-A0A0G4LK30-F1
#
_entry.id   AF-A0A0G4LK30-F1
#
_cell.length_a   1.000
_cell.length_b   1.000
_cell.length_c   1.000
_cell.angle_alpha   90.00
_cell.angle_beta   90.00
_cell.angle_gamma   90.00
#
_symmetry.space_group_name_H-M   'P 1'
#
loop_
_entity.id
_entity.type
_entity.pdbx_description
1 polymer ?
#
loop_
_entity_poly.entity_id
_entity_poly.type
_entity_poly.pdbx_seq_one_letter_code
_entity_poly.pdbx_strand_id
1 'polypeptide(L)'
;MAIQIPSRITFEGPDTVREWGDAARLRREVEAMTFVQRETSVPVPTILEVYFDDHSDEDKCWILMERLPGSQLGTAWPEMDDNARSETIRQLRSYLEQIHHLRPAGAGFLVAPVKQSPRPGTFAKCRAQFPDTYDIRFAHADLSWDNILVDASTGKITGILD
;
A
#
# COMPACT_ATOMS: atom_id res chain seq x y z
N MET A 1 -9.67 -10.00 -31.76
CA MET A 1 -9.76 -10.58 -30.41
C MET A 1 -9.52 -9.45 -29.43
N ALA A 2 -10.50 -9.13 -28.58
CA ALA A 2 -10.28 -8.16 -27.51
C ALA A 2 -9.35 -8.83 -26.49
N ILE A 3 -8.17 -8.24 -26.24
CA ILE A 3 -7.29 -8.66 -25.16
C ILE A 3 -8.04 -8.34 -23.87
N GLN A 4 -8.48 -9.38 -23.17
CA GLN A 4 -9.05 -9.23 -21.84
C GLN A 4 -7.90 -8.81 -20.93
N ILE A 5 -7.85 -7.53 -20.60
CA ILE A 5 -6.91 -7.01 -19.60
C ILE A 5 -7.27 -7.74 -18.30
N PRO A 6 -6.35 -8.51 -17.71
CA PRO A 6 -6.59 -9.13 -16.42
C PRO A 6 -7.02 -8.06 -15.42
N SER A 7 -7.90 -8.39 -14.47
CA SER A 7 -8.07 -7.54 -13.30
C SER A 7 -6.69 -7.28 -12.69
N ARG A 8 -6.45 -6.04 -12.20
CA ARG A 8 -5.18 -5.65 -11.55
C ARG A 8 -4.70 -6.73 -10.57
N ILE A 9 -5.64 -7.36 -9.85
CA ILE A 9 -5.39 -8.44 -8.91
C ILE A 9 -5.96 -9.75 -9.43
N THR A 10 -5.18 -10.83 -9.34
CA THR A 10 -5.58 -12.22 -9.63
C THR A 10 -5.24 -13.09 -8.42
N PHE A 11 -6.23 -13.77 -7.84
CA PHE A 11 -6.00 -14.73 -6.76
C PHE A 11 -5.61 -16.09 -7.37
N GLU A 12 -4.40 -16.57 -7.11
CA GLU A 12 -3.90 -17.85 -7.68
C GLU A 12 -4.15 -19.04 -6.75
N GLY A 13 -4.50 -18.77 -5.49
CA GLY A 13 -4.78 -19.79 -4.49
C GLY A 13 -5.25 -19.19 -3.17
N PRO A 14 -5.33 -20.02 -2.11
CA PRO A 14 -5.69 -19.55 -0.77
C PRO A 14 -4.65 -18.59 -0.19
N ASP A 15 -3.38 -18.76 -0.55
CA ASP A 15 -2.23 -18.11 0.09
C ASP A 15 -1.43 -17.20 -0.84
N THR A 16 -1.82 -17.10 -2.12
CA THR A 16 -1.07 -16.34 -3.13
C THR A 16 -1.96 -15.43 -3.96
N VAL A 17 -1.44 -14.24 -4.25
CA VAL A 17 -2.08 -13.24 -5.07
C VAL A 17 -1.05 -12.66 -6.05
N ARG A 18 -1.48 -12.46 -7.29
CA ARG A 18 -0.71 -11.81 -8.34
C ARG A 18 -1.29 -10.45 -8.64
N GLU A 19 -0.44 -9.45 -8.62
CA GLU A 19 -0.75 -8.10 -9.05
C GLU A 19 -0.10 -7.79 -10.39
N TRP A 20 -0.87 -7.22 -11.31
CA TRP A 20 -0.47 -6.83 -12.66
C TRP A 20 -0.44 -5.30 -12.79
N GLY A 21 0.46 -4.76 -13.60
CA GLY A 21 0.47 -3.33 -13.89
C GLY A 21 1.70 -2.84 -14.63
N ASP A 22 1.81 -1.51 -14.71
CA ASP A 22 2.97 -0.80 -15.27
C ASP A 22 4.25 -1.09 -14.49
N ALA A 23 5.36 -1.29 -15.22
CA ALA A 23 6.66 -1.63 -14.65
C ALA A 23 7.16 -0.58 -13.65
N ALA A 24 7.02 0.71 -13.96
CA ALA A 24 7.51 1.77 -13.10
C ALA A 24 6.71 1.86 -11.80
N ARG A 25 5.38 1.64 -11.84
CA ARG A 25 4.55 1.52 -10.64
C ARG A 25 4.97 0.33 -9.78
N LEU A 26 4.99 -0.86 -10.37
CA LEU A 26 5.26 -2.10 -9.63
C LEU A 26 6.69 -2.12 -9.04
N ARG A 27 7.70 -1.59 -9.73
CA ARG A 27 9.06 -1.47 -9.16
C ARG A 27 9.09 -0.65 -7.88
N ARG A 28 8.30 0.43 -7.80
CA ARG A 28 8.20 1.26 -6.60
C ARG A 28 7.48 0.56 -5.46
N GLU A 29 6.43 -0.19 -5.77
CA GLU A 29 5.72 -1.01 -4.78
C GLU A 29 6.61 -2.10 -4.21
N VAL A 30 7.38 -2.80 -5.06
CA VAL A 30 8.38 -3.78 -4.63
C VAL A 30 9.41 -3.15 -3.68
N GLU A 31 9.95 -1.98 -4.05
CA GLU A 31 10.92 -1.26 -3.21
C GLU A 31 10.31 -0.81 -1.89
N ALA A 32 9.10 -0.24 -1.92
CA ALA A 32 8.37 0.22 -0.73
C ALA A 32 8.07 -0.94 0.23
N MET A 33 7.46 -2.02 -0.26
CA MET A 33 7.12 -3.19 0.56
C MET A 33 8.37 -3.83 1.15
N THR A 34 9.42 -4.04 0.36
CA THR A 34 10.70 -4.60 0.83
C THR A 34 11.31 -3.71 1.92
N PHE A 35 11.26 -2.39 1.75
CA PHE A 35 11.78 -1.45 2.74
C PHE A 35 10.96 -1.45 4.04
N VAL A 36 9.63 -1.36 3.95
CA VAL A 36 8.73 -1.37 5.10
C VAL A 36 8.85 -2.69 5.88
N GLN A 37 8.86 -3.82 5.18
CA GLN A 37 8.97 -5.14 5.80
C GLN A 37 10.30 -5.33 6.54
N ARG A 38 11.40 -4.77 6.00
CA ARG A 38 12.74 -4.88 6.61
C ARG A 38 12.89 -4.02 7.87
N GLU A 39 12.30 -2.83 7.87
CA GLU A 39 12.59 -1.80 8.87
C GLU A 39 11.49 -1.65 9.93
N THR A 40 10.35 -2.32 9.77
CA THR A 40 9.18 -2.18 10.64
C THR A 40 8.54 -3.52 10.97
N SER A 41 7.62 -3.51 11.92
CA SER A 41 6.73 -4.64 12.20
C SER A 41 5.39 -4.54 11.43
N VAL A 42 5.27 -3.65 10.44
CA VAL A 42 4.02 -3.47 9.70
C VAL A 42 3.76 -4.72 8.86
N PRO A 43 2.56 -5.34 8.96
CA PRO A 43 2.25 -6.52 8.18
C PRO A 43 1.97 -6.11 6.73
N VAL A 44 2.95 -6.28 5.84
CA VAL A 44 2.80 -6.13 4.39
C VAL A 44 2.99 -7.50 3.71
N PRO A 45 2.43 -7.72 2.51
CA PRO A 45 2.62 -8.98 1.78
C PRO A 45 4.10 -9.29 1.54
N THR A 46 4.52 -10.54 1.76
CA THR A 46 5.85 -10.98 1.35
C THR A 46 5.87 -11.22 -0.16
N ILE A 47 6.84 -10.61 -0.84
CA ILE A 47 7.04 -10.80 -2.28
C ILE A 47 7.69 -12.17 -2.51
N LEU A 48 7.07 -12.97 -3.36
CA LEU A 48 7.54 -14.31 -3.72
C LEU A 48 8.31 -14.29 -5.05
N GLU A 49 7.78 -13.56 -6.04
CA GLU A 49 8.38 -13.47 -7.37
C GLU A 49 7.97 -12.14 -8.03
N VAL A 50 8.83 -11.60 -8.89
CA VAL A 50 8.54 -10.39 -9.67
C VAL A 50 8.92 -10.62 -11.12
N TYR A 51 8.15 -10.05 -12.03
CA TYR A 51 8.45 -10.05 -13.45
C TYR A 51 8.27 -8.66 -14.02
N PHE A 52 9.33 -8.16 -14.64
CA PHE A 52 9.34 -6.91 -15.38
C PHE A 52 9.79 -7.19 -16.81
N ASP A 53 8.94 -6.86 -17.78
CA ASP A 53 9.31 -6.90 -19.20
C ASP A 53 9.75 -5.50 -19.63
N ASP A 54 11.07 -5.29 -19.71
CA ASP A 54 11.66 -4.04 -20.18
C ASP A 54 11.76 -3.97 -21.72
N HIS A 55 11.23 -4.98 -22.44
CA HIS A 55 11.47 -5.19 -23.86
C HIS A 55 10.21 -5.18 -24.73
N SER A 56 9.02 -5.08 -24.14
CA SER A 56 7.76 -5.01 -24.90
C SER A 56 6.88 -3.83 -24.49
N ASP A 57 6.10 -3.33 -25.45
CA ASP A 57 4.99 -2.39 -25.21
C ASP A 57 3.75 -3.11 -24.65
N GLU A 58 3.82 -4.42 -24.38
CA GLU A 58 2.74 -5.18 -23.75
C GLU A 58 2.91 -5.11 -22.23
N ASP A 59 2.09 -4.30 -21.55
CA ASP A 59 2.05 -4.09 -20.09
C ASP A 59 1.77 -5.39 -19.29
N LYS A 60 2.72 -6.32 -19.27
CA LYS A 60 2.62 -7.64 -18.63
C LYS A 60 3.57 -7.78 -17.45
N CYS A 61 3.87 -6.70 -16.75
CA CYS A 61 4.62 -6.79 -15.50
C CYS A 61 3.70 -7.25 -14.36
N TRP A 62 4.28 -7.98 -13.41
CA TRP A 62 3.53 -8.47 -12.25
C TRP A 62 4.41 -8.71 -11.03
N ILE A 63 3.74 -8.75 -9.87
CA ILE A 63 4.28 -9.16 -8.58
C ILE A 63 3.44 -10.34 -8.09
N LEU A 64 4.08 -11.44 -7.72
CA LEU A 64 3.46 -12.55 -7.01
C LEU A 64 3.83 -12.44 -5.53
N MET A 65 2.84 -12.43 -4.66
CA MET A 65 3.02 -12.21 -3.22
C MET A 65 2.07 -13.05 -2.37
N GLU A 66 2.38 -13.12 -1.08
CA GLU A 66 1.52 -13.74 -0.08
C GLU A 66 0.15 -13.05 -0.05
N ARG A 67 -0.91 -13.85 -0.02
CA ARG A 67 -2.26 -13.37 0.26
C ARG A 67 -2.47 -13.35 1.77
N LEU A 68 -2.51 -12.16 2.34
CA LEU A 68 -2.72 -11.98 3.77
C LEU A 68 -4.17 -12.33 4.17
N PRO A 69 -4.39 -12.98 5.33
CA PRO A 69 -5.72 -13.33 5.81
C PRO A 69 -6.46 -12.11 6.37
N GLY A 70 -7.76 -12.25 6.61
CA GLY A 70 -8.59 -11.22 7.24
C GLY A 70 -9.58 -10.58 6.27
N SER A 71 -10.37 -9.65 6.82
CA SER A 71 -11.38 -8.89 6.08
C SER A 71 -10.96 -7.42 6.00
N GLN A 72 -11.37 -6.72 4.95
CA GLN A 72 -11.17 -5.28 4.85
C GLN A 72 -11.79 -4.57 6.06
N LEU A 73 -11.07 -3.61 6.63
CA LEU A 73 -11.47 -2.90 7.84
C LEU A 73 -12.85 -2.27 7.68
N GLY A 74 -13.14 -1.67 6.53
CA GLY A 74 -14.45 -1.06 6.25
C GLY A 74 -15.61 -2.05 6.36
N THR A 75 -15.39 -3.30 5.94
CA THR A 75 -16.39 -4.39 6.06
C THR A 75 -16.46 -4.96 7.47
N ALA A 76 -15.32 -5.11 8.15
CA ALA A 76 -15.27 -5.72 9.48
C ALA A 76 -15.75 -4.78 10.60
N TRP A 77 -15.50 -3.48 10.48
CA TRP A 77 -15.70 -2.49 11.55
C TRP A 77 -17.09 -2.48 12.20
N PRO A 78 -18.21 -2.60 11.46
CA PRO A 78 -19.55 -2.61 12.04
C PRO A 78 -19.78 -3.78 13.01
N GLU A 79 -19.16 -4.94 12.74
CA GLU A 79 -19.35 -6.19 13.48
C GLU A 79 -18.36 -6.37 14.64
N MET A 80 -17.29 -5.56 14.68
CA MET A 80 -16.28 -5.60 15.74
C MET A 80 -16.83 -5.06 17.06
N ASP A 81 -16.45 -5.70 18.16
CA ASP A 81 -16.70 -5.16 19.50
C ASP A 81 -15.72 -4.01 19.85
N ASP A 82 -15.97 -3.33 20.97
CA ASP A 82 -15.17 -2.17 21.38
C ASP A 82 -13.71 -2.54 21.73
N ASN A 83 -13.46 -3.78 22.15
CA ASN A 83 -12.11 -4.25 22.44
C ASN A 83 -11.32 -4.45 21.14
N ALA A 84 -11.92 -5.11 20.14
CA ALA A 84 -11.34 -5.32 18.83
C ALA A 84 -11.08 -3.97 18.12
N ARG A 85 -12.04 -3.03 18.17
CA ARG A 85 -11.83 -1.68 17.61
C ARG A 85 -10.68 -0.94 18.30
N SER A 86 -10.61 -1.02 19.62
CA SER A 86 -9.52 -0.41 20.40
C SER A 86 -8.17 -1.01 20.06
N GLU A 87 -8.11 -2.32 19.88
CA GLU A 87 -6.88 -3.04 19.50
C GLU A 87 -6.43 -2.70 18.07
N THR A 88 -7.36 -2.57 17.12
CA THR A 88 -7.05 -2.09 15.76
C THR A 88 -6.51 -0.66 15.78
N ILE A 89 -7.16 0.27 16.52
CA ILE A 89 -6.69 1.66 16.64
C ILE A 89 -5.27 1.70 17.25
N ARG A 90 -5.02 0.90 18.27
CA ARG A 90 -3.72 0.81 18.94
C ARG A 90 -2.62 0.36 17.98
N GLN A 91 -2.88 -0.68 17.18
CA GLN A 91 -1.93 -1.17 16.18
C GLN A 91 -1.73 -0.17 15.04
N LEU A 92 -2.81 0.43 14.50
CA LEU A 92 -2.71 1.45 13.44
C LEU A 92 -1.83 2.63 13.88
N ARG A 93 -2.01 3.11 15.11
CA ARG A 93 -1.15 4.17 15.67
C ARG A 93 0.32 3.73 15.67
N SER A 94 0.61 2.55 16.22
CA SER A 94 1.98 2.02 16.28
C SER A 94 2.61 1.88 14.88
N TYR A 95 1.87 1.35 13.91
CA TYR A 95 2.36 1.17 12.54
C TYR A 95 2.59 2.49 11.82
N LEU A 96 1.67 3.45 11.93
CA LEU A 96 1.85 4.79 11.38
C LEU A 96 3.07 5.50 11.99
N GLU A 97 3.27 5.37 13.30
CA GLU A 97 4.46 5.89 13.96
C GLU A 97 5.73 5.26 13.38
N GLN A 98 5.78 3.94 13.20
CA GLN A 98 6.94 3.26 12.60
C GLN A 98 7.22 3.74 11.16
N ILE A 99 6.19 3.78 10.30
CA ILE A 99 6.29 4.25 8.91
C ILE A 99 6.85 5.69 8.87
N HIS A 100 6.36 6.58 9.73
CA HIS A 100 6.81 7.97 9.79
C HIS A 100 8.24 8.15 10.34
N HIS A 101 8.82 7.13 10.98
CA HIS A 101 10.21 7.12 11.42
C HIS A 101 11.17 6.56 10.36
N LEU A 102 10.67 5.97 9.28
CA LEU A 102 11.51 5.50 8.19
C LEU A 102 12.28 6.65 7.54
N ARG A 103 13.55 6.39 7.23
CA ARG A 103 14.48 7.34 6.58
C ARG A 103 15.16 6.63 5.42
N PRO A 104 14.63 6.73 4.19
CA PRO A 104 15.31 6.16 3.03
C PRO A 104 16.66 6.84 2.82
N ALA A 105 17.68 6.07 2.42
CA ALA A 105 19.07 6.54 2.32
C ALA A 105 19.33 7.55 1.18
N GLY A 106 18.30 7.98 0.44
CA GLY A 106 18.43 8.91 -0.67
C GLY A 106 17.23 9.87 -0.78
N ALA A 107 17.46 11.00 -1.46
CA ALA A 107 16.43 11.95 -1.86
C ALA A 107 15.65 11.43 -3.07
N GLY A 108 15.05 10.23 -2.95
CA GLY A 108 14.16 9.65 -3.94
C GLY A 108 12.73 9.81 -3.49
N PHE A 109 11.86 10.29 -4.37
CA PHE A 109 10.42 10.15 -4.15
C PHE A 109 9.95 8.89 -4.88
N LEU A 110 9.41 7.93 -4.13
CA LEU A 110 8.68 6.81 -4.73
C LEU A 110 7.41 7.30 -5.44
N VAL A 111 6.92 8.51 -5.16
CA VAL A 111 5.75 9.08 -5.84
C VAL A 111 6.09 10.48 -6.35
N ALA A 112 5.64 10.84 -7.55
CA ALA A 112 5.89 12.17 -8.09
C ALA A 112 5.38 13.24 -7.10
N PRO A 113 6.16 14.31 -6.83
CA PRO A 113 5.73 15.35 -5.90
C PRO A 113 4.37 15.92 -6.28
N VAL A 114 3.54 16.26 -5.30
CA VAL A 114 2.20 16.87 -5.50
C VAL A 114 2.26 18.11 -6.41
N LYS A 115 3.39 18.82 -6.46
CA LYS A 115 3.68 19.93 -7.40
C LYS A 115 3.61 19.55 -8.88
N GLN A 116 3.77 18.27 -9.22
CA GLN A 116 3.69 17.71 -10.57
C GLN A 116 2.32 17.07 -10.86
N SER A 117 1.30 17.33 -10.03
CA SER A 117 -0.04 16.78 -10.23
C SER A 117 -0.59 17.12 -11.63
N PRO A 118 -1.18 16.15 -12.36
CA PRO A 118 -1.85 16.41 -13.63
C PRO A 118 -3.13 17.24 -13.48
N ARG A 119 -3.54 17.55 -12.23
CA ARG A 119 -4.74 18.33 -11.89
C ARG A 119 -4.32 19.63 -11.18
N PRO A 120 -3.88 20.67 -11.91
CA PRO A 120 -3.32 21.90 -11.31
C PRO A 120 -4.31 22.65 -10.42
N GLY A 121 -5.61 22.59 -10.72
CA GLY A 121 -6.65 23.21 -9.89
C GLY A 121 -6.79 22.55 -8.50
N THR A 122 -6.67 21.22 -8.42
CA THR A 122 -6.66 20.49 -7.15
C THR A 122 -5.38 20.79 -6.37
N PHE A 123 -4.23 20.84 -7.05
CA PHE A 123 -2.96 21.22 -6.45
C PHE A 123 -3.05 22.59 -5.77
N ALA A 124 -3.52 23.63 -6.48
CA ALA A 124 -3.59 24.98 -5.93
C ALA A 124 -4.50 25.05 -4.68
N LYS A 125 -5.65 24.36 -4.71
CA LYS A 125 -6.58 24.29 -3.57
C LYS A 125 -5.98 23.58 -2.37
N CYS A 126 -5.34 22.43 -2.57
CA CYS A 126 -4.72 21.66 -1.49
C CYS A 126 -3.49 22.39 -0.94
N ARG A 127 -2.62 22.89 -1.83
CA ARG A 127 -1.39 23.57 -1.43
C ARG A 127 -1.69 24.78 -0.54
N ALA A 128 -2.71 25.57 -0.85
CA ALA A 128 -3.10 26.74 -0.05
C ALA A 128 -3.51 26.42 1.40
N GLN A 129 -3.81 25.16 1.73
CA GLN A 129 -4.24 24.73 3.06
C GLN A 129 -3.07 24.35 3.99
N PHE A 130 -1.84 24.24 3.47
CA PHE A 130 -0.70 23.73 4.25
C PHE A 130 0.44 24.76 4.36
N PRO A 131 1.18 24.77 5.47
CA PRO A 131 2.35 25.62 5.64
C PRO A 131 3.54 25.15 4.78
N ASP A 132 4.46 26.07 4.46
CA ASP A 132 5.74 25.76 3.80
C ASP A 132 6.77 25.14 4.75
N THR A 133 6.51 25.19 6.05
CA THR A 133 7.32 24.50 7.07
C THR A 133 6.77 23.09 7.25
N TYR A 134 7.43 22.11 6.62
CA TYR A 134 7.05 20.70 6.72
C TYR A 134 8.27 19.81 6.88
N ASP A 135 8.04 18.65 7.47
CA ASP A 135 9.01 17.55 7.54
C ASP A 135 8.59 16.49 6.50
N ILE A 136 9.54 16.01 5.69
CA ILE A 136 9.27 14.99 4.69
C ILE A 136 9.41 13.64 5.35
N ARG A 137 8.31 12.89 5.43
CA ARG A 137 8.26 11.55 6.00
C ARG A 137 7.85 10.55 4.96
N PHE A 138 8.38 9.34 5.07
CA PHE A 138 7.85 8.20 4.35
C PHE A 138 6.39 7.98 4.79
N ALA A 139 5.50 7.74 3.83
CA ALA A 139 4.08 7.52 4.06
C ALA A 139 3.55 6.54 3.01
N HIS A 140 2.48 5.83 3.36
CA HIS A 140 1.81 4.88 2.48
C HIS A 140 1.19 5.52 1.22
N ALA A 141 0.84 6.81 1.30
CA ALA A 141 0.23 7.62 0.23
C ALA A 141 -1.19 7.23 -0.22
N ASP A 142 -1.67 6.02 0.04
CA ASP A 142 -3.05 5.57 -0.23
C ASP A 142 -3.70 4.80 0.95
N LEU A 143 -3.40 5.20 2.18
CA LEU A 143 -3.96 4.50 3.35
C LEU A 143 -5.47 4.77 3.48
N SER A 144 -6.26 3.72 3.29
CA SER A 144 -7.72 3.71 3.46
C SER A 144 -8.17 2.45 4.21
N TRP A 145 -9.43 2.41 4.65
CA TRP A 145 -9.99 1.21 5.30
C TRP A 145 -10.10 0.00 4.35
N ASP A 146 -10.07 0.22 3.03
CA ASP A 146 -10.10 -0.86 2.03
C ASP A 146 -8.72 -1.53 1.88
N ASN A 147 -7.67 -0.83 2.31
CA ASN A 147 -6.27 -1.25 2.25
C ASN A 147 -5.76 -1.81 3.59
N ILE A 148 -6.66 -2.03 4.55
CA ILE A 148 -6.33 -2.60 5.86
C ILE A 148 -7.11 -3.89 6.04
N LEU A 149 -6.40 -5.00 6.25
CA LEU A 149 -6.99 -6.29 6.62
C LEU A 149 -6.94 -6.50 8.13
N VAL A 150 -8.05 -7.00 8.69
CA VAL A 150 -8.18 -7.30 10.11
C VAL A 150 -8.85 -8.65 10.36
N ASP A 151 -8.47 -9.27 11.49
CA ASP A 151 -9.28 -10.27 12.16
C ASP A 151 -10.34 -9.55 13.02
N ALA A 152 -11.61 -9.64 12.60
CA ALA A 152 -12.72 -8.94 13.26
C ALA A 152 -12.95 -9.39 14.71
N SER A 153 -12.57 -10.61 15.07
CA SER A 153 -12.80 -11.16 16.41
C SER A 153 -11.80 -10.65 17.45
N THR A 154 -10.59 -10.32 17.00
CA THR A 154 -9.49 -9.89 17.88
C THR A 154 -9.10 -8.43 17.69
N GLY A 155 -9.47 -7.82 16.56
CA GLY A 155 -8.98 -6.51 16.16
C GLY A 155 -7.53 -6.51 15.67
N LYS A 156 -6.91 -7.69 15.51
CA LYS A 156 -5.55 -7.82 14.99
C LYS A 156 -5.51 -7.36 13.54
N ILE A 157 -4.60 -6.44 13.22
CA ILE A 157 -4.31 -6.07 11.84
C ILE A 157 -3.44 -7.18 11.25
N THR A 158 -3.91 -7.77 10.17
CA THR A 158 -3.26 -8.89 9.48
C THR A 158 -2.59 -8.45 8.19
N GLY A 159 -2.92 -7.27 7.66
CA GLY A 159 -2.28 -6.72 6.48
C GLY A 159 -2.54 -5.23 6.28
N ILE A 160 -1.55 -4.53 5.73
CA ILE A 160 -1.64 -3.21 5.13
C ILE A 160 -1.21 -3.39 3.66
N LEU A 161 -2.10 -3.05 2.73
CA LEU A 161 -2.01 -3.32 1.30
C LEU A 161 -1.93 -2.03 0.48
N ASP A 162 -1.52 -2.12 -0.78
CA ASP A 162 -1.44 -1.01 -1.74
C ASP A 162 -0.60 0.21 -1.25
#